data_AF-A0A8J2VTB9-F1
#
_entry.id   AF-A0A8J2VTB9-F1
#
_cell.length_a   1.000
_cell.length_b   1.000
_cell.length_c   1.000
_cell.angle_alpha   90.00
_cell.angle_beta   90.00
_cell.angle_gamma   90.00
#
_symmetry.space_group_name_H-M   'P 1'
#
loop_
_entity.id
_entity.type
_entity.pdbx_description
1 polymer ?
#
loop_
_entity_poly.entity_id
_entity_poly.type
_entity_poly.pdbx_seq_one_letter_code
_entity_poly.pdbx_strand_id
1 'polypeptide(L)'
;MRRTSIMTLALVHPENQVGVFLSNSGARPLCGRPAGSDWLLEFTALALYVDRAGLRARDTELMYTAHPQHYAINDTHLLIFTTSHIDVYEIESGDWVQTINLPNARPLDECGWIVLVYGGGSSGAFPFNTDSAPYLVYLRPLIGVGPLNLDHSCYGTNKRGNSHTRPSRHITDCKKHSMYIT
;
A
#
# COMPACT_ATOMS: atom_id res chain seq x y z
N MET A 1 22.45 27.46 -22.77
CA MET A 1 22.15 26.42 -21.77
C MET A 1 20.83 26.80 -21.10
N ARG A 2 19.68 26.31 -21.61
CA ARG A 2 18.37 26.64 -21.04
C ARG A 2 18.24 25.85 -19.74
N ARG A 3 18.22 26.54 -18.59
CA ARG A 3 17.74 25.96 -17.34
C ARG A 3 16.29 25.55 -17.59
N THR A 4 16.03 24.25 -17.72
CA THR A 4 14.70 23.70 -17.54
C THR A 4 14.28 24.08 -16.12
N SER A 5 13.48 25.14 -16.04
CA SER A 5 12.66 25.39 -14.86
C SER A 5 11.87 24.11 -14.65
N ILE A 6 12.17 23.37 -13.58
CA ILE A 6 11.27 22.33 -13.10
C ILE A 6 10.05 23.13 -12.65
N MET A 7 9.10 23.35 -13.56
CA MET A 7 7.81 23.90 -13.19
C MET A 7 7.22 22.91 -12.19
N THR A 8 7.03 23.38 -10.96
CA THR A 8 6.29 22.65 -9.95
C THR A 8 4.86 22.48 -10.48
N LEU A 9 4.59 21.37 -11.16
CA LEU A 9 3.24 20.99 -11.55
C LEU A 9 2.52 20.58 -10.27
N ALA A 10 1.57 21.42 -9.83
CA ALA A 10 0.66 21.05 -8.76
C ALA A 10 -0.21 19.89 -9.26
N LEU A 11 -0.14 18.74 -8.59
CA LEU A 11 -0.96 17.57 -8.94
C LEU A 11 -2.46 17.82 -8.71
N VAL A 12 -2.78 18.79 -7.86
CA VAL A 12 -4.14 19.30 -7.67
C VAL A 12 -4.19 20.73 -8.19
N HIS A 13 -5.09 21.00 -9.13
CA HIS A 13 -5.28 22.33 -9.71
C HIS A 13 -5.74 23.32 -8.62
N PRO A 14 -5.28 24.59 -8.61
CA PRO A 14 -5.69 25.58 -7.61
C PRO A 14 -7.20 25.84 -7.54
N GLU A 15 -7.90 25.66 -8.66
CA GLU A 15 -9.37 25.81 -8.75
C GLU A 15 -10.12 24.53 -8.37
N ASN A 16 -9.42 23.45 -8.03
CA ASN A 16 -10.08 22.25 -7.55
C ASN A 16 -10.70 22.53 -6.18
N GLN A 17 -12.01 22.28 -6.06
CA GLN A 17 -12.78 22.56 -4.84
C GLN A 17 -12.23 21.83 -3.60
N VAL A 18 -11.52 20.71 -3.80
CA VAL A 18 -10.86 19.97 -2.71
C VAL A 18 -9.69 20.73 -2.09
N GLY A 19 -9.14 21.75 -2.76
CA GLY A 19 -7.99 22.52 -2.30
C GLY A 19 -8.21 23.15 -0.92
N VAL A 20 -9.40 23.67 -0.65
CA VAL A 20 -9.77 24.25 0.65
C VAL A 20 -9.79 23.19 1.75
N PHE A 21 -10.27 21.97 1.44
CA PHE A 21 -10.23 20.88 2.39
C PHE A 21 -8.79 20.47 2.70
N LEU A 22 -7.94 20.29 1.67
CA LEU A 22 -6.54 19.89 1.85
C LEU A 22 -5.75 20.91 2.67
N SER A 23 -5.98 22.22 2.47
CA SER A 23 -5.32 23.26 3.25
C SER A 23 -5.73 23.28 4.72
N ASN A 24 -6.97 22.92 5.03
CA ASN A 24 -7.54 23.03 6.38
C ASN A 24 -7.48 21.71 7.18
N SER A 25 -7.41 20.57 6.50
CA SER A 25 -7.41 19.24 7.13
C SER A 25 -6.03 18.80 7.62
N GLY A 26 -4.95 19.45 7.15
CA GLY A 26 -3.59 18.96 7.36
C GLY A 26 -3.31 17.66 6.61
N ALA A 27 -4.14 17.30 5.63
CA ALA A 27 -3.96 16.12 4.80
C ALA A 27 -2.62 16.19 4.05
N ARG A 28 -1.75 15.23 4.30
CA ARG A 28 -0.43 15.16 3.66
C ARG A 28 -0.51 14.24 2.45
N PRO A 29 0.09 14.61 1.30
CA PRO A 29 0.15 13.72 0.14
C PRO A 29 0.96 12.47 0.51
N LEU A 30 0.46 11.31 0.11
CA LEU A 30 1.09 10.01 0.29
C LEU A 30 1.67 9.52 -1.02
N CYS A 31 0.82 9.21 -2.00
CA CYS A 31 1.23 8.71 -3.31
C CYS A 31 0.23 9.10 -4.41
N GLY A 32 0.59 8.80 -5.65
CA GLY A 32 -0.31 8.95 -6.80
C GLY A 32 -0.15 7.79 -7.77
N ARG A 33 -1.26 7.28 -8.31
CA ARG A 33 -1.27 6.13 -9.22
C ARG A 33 -2.23 6.34 -10.38
N PRO A 34 -1.90 5.87 -11.60
CA PRO A 34 -2.87 5.81 -12.68
C PRO A 34 -4.08 4.94 -12.30
N ALA A 35 -5.28 5.42 -12.65
CA ALA A 35 -6.55 4.74 -12.45
C ALA A 35 -7.39 4.88 -13.75
N GLY A 36 -7.16 3.97 -14.70
CA GLY A 36 -7.75 4.08 -16.04
C GLY A 36 -7.24 5.31 -16.80
N SER A 37 -8.14 6.23 -17.15
CA SER A 37 -7.79 7.51 -17.79
C SER A 37 -7.30 8.59 -16.82
N ASP A 38 -7.54 8.38 -15.52
CA ASP A 38 -7.40 9.38 -14.47
C ASP A 38 -6.24 9.00 -13.53
N TRP A 39 -6.04 9.81 -12.49
CA TRP A 39 -5.04 9.56 -11.45
C TRP A 39 -5.70 9.54 -10.08
N LEU A 40 -5.47 8.49 -9.30
CA LEU A 40 -5.78 8.47 -7.89
C LEU A 40 -4.65 9.17 -7.13
N LEU A 41 -4.98 10.24 -6.41
CA LEU A 41 -4.08 10.93 -5.49
C LEU A 41 -4.46 10.59 -4.06
N GLU A 42 -3.54 9.97 -3.34
CA GLU A 42 -3.73 9.51 -1.98
C GLU A 42 -3.16 10.52 -0.98
N PHE A 43 -3.95 10.87 0.04
CA PHE A 43 -3.54 11.70 1.17
C PHE A 43 -3.80 10.96 2.47
N THR A 44 -3.24 11.45 3.58
CA THR A 44 -3.44 10.84 4.92
C THR A 44 -4.88 10.86 5.43
N ALA A 45 -5.76 11.66 4.81
CA ALA A 45 -7.16 11.82 5.24
C ALA A 45 -8.18 11.26 4.24
N LEU A 46 -7.83 11.24 2.94
CA LEU A 46 -8.69 10.77 1.86
C LEU A 46 -7.84 10.45 0.62
N ALA A 47 -8.45 9.83 -0.40
CA ALA A 47 -7.91 9.85 -1.75
C ALA A 47 -8.96 10.34 -2.76
N LEU A 48 -8.50 11.00 -3.82
CA LEU A 48 -9.37 11.60 -4.84
C LEU A 48 -8.84 11.35 -6.25
N TYR A 49 -9.76 11.30 -7.21
CA TYR A 49 -9.41 11.13 -8.62
C TYR A 49 -9.25 12.50 -9.30
N VAL A 50 -8.14 12.68 -10.00
CA VAL A 50 -7.87 13.85 -10.83
C VAL A 50 -7.62 13.49 -12.28
N ASP A 51 -7.96 14.42 -13.16
CA ASP A 51 -7.59 14.34 -14.57
C ASP A 51 -6.13 14.78 -14.78
N ARG A 52 -5.68 14.81 -16.04
CA ARG A 52 -4.32 15.26 -16.39
C ARG A 52 -4.06 16.74 -16.08
N ALA A 53 -5.09 17.54 -15.84
CA ALA A 53 -5.00 18.94 -15.47
C ALA A 53 -5.02 19.14 -13.94
N GLY A 54 -5.19 18.07 -13.15
CA GLY A 54 -5.29 18.13 -11.69
C GLY A 54 -6.67 18.56 -11.17
N LEU A 55 -7.68 18.61 -12.04
CA LEU A 55 -9.07 18.86 -11.67
C LEU A 55 -9.74 17.55 -11.27
N ARG A 56 -10.76 17.65 -10.41
CA ARG A 56 -11.53 16.48 -9.95
C ARG A 56 -12.12 15.74 -11.15
N ALA A 57 -11.72 14.49 -11.34
CA ALA A 57 -12.20 13.64 -12.44
C ALA A 57 -13.47 12.86 -12.08
N ARG A 58 -13.68 12.57 -10.78
CA ARG A 58 -14.80 11.74 -10.30
C ARG A 58 -15.41 12.30 -9.03
N ASP A 59 -16.68 12.00 -8.83
CA ASP A 59 -17.39 12.34 -7.59
C ASP A 59 -17.00 11.41 -6.44
N THR A 60 -16.56 10.18 -6.72
CA THR A 60 -16.10 9.24 -5.69
C THR A 60 -14.82 9.73 -5.01
N GLU A 61 -14.84 9.74 -3.68
CA GLU A 61 -13.67 9.94 -2.82
C GLU A 61 -13.47 8.67 -1.98
N LEU A 62 -12.22 8.25 -1.81
CA LEU A 62 -11.89 7.17 -0.88
C LEU A 62 -11.72 7.77 0.52
N MET A 63 -12.61 7.41 1.42
CA MET A 63 -12.50 7.73 2.84
C MET A 63 -12.07 6.48 3.60
N TYR A 64 -10.99 6.59 4.37
CA TYR A 64 -10.51 5.48 5.17
C TYR A 64 -11.40 5.25 6.39
N THR A 65 -11.60 3.99 6.75
CA THR A 65 -12.41 3.63 7.93
C THR A 65 -11.74 4.03 9.25
N ALA A 66 -10.41 4.15 9.23
CA ALA A 66 -9.59 4.65 10.34
C ALA A 66 -8.33 5.35 9.83
N HIS A 67 -7.59 6.01 10.74
CA HIS A 67 -6.38 6.75 10.38
C HIS A 67 -5.27 5.83 9.82
N PRO A 68 -4.78 6.06 8.58
CA PRO A 68 -3.68 5.29 8.01
C PRO A 68 -2.39 5.46 8.80
N GLN A 69 -1.83 4.36 9.29
CA GLN A 69 -0.48 4.32 9.87
C GLN A 69 0.57 4.10 8.77
N HIS A 70 0.26 3.21 7.84
CA HIS A 70 1.06 2.92 6.66
C HIS A 70 0.15 2.70 5.45
N TYR A 71 0.73 2.72 4.27
CA TYR A 71 0.05 2.39 3.04
C TYR A 71 0.98 1.53 2.17
N ALA A 72 0.37 0.76 1.29
CA ALA A 72 1.07 0.10 0.20
C ALA A 72 0.16 0.12 -1.04
N ILE A 73 0.76 0.15 -2.22
CA ILE A 73 0.02 0.28 -3.46
C ILE A 73 0.61 -0.65 -4.52
N ASN A 74 -0.24 -1.48 -5.10
CA ASN A 74 0.12 -2.30 -6.25
C ASN A 74 -0.62 -1.81 -7.50
N ASP A 75 -0.64 -2.61 -8.56
CA ASP A 75 -1.21 -2.18 -9.84
C ASP A 75 -2.73 -2.04 -9.81
N THR A 76 -3.41 -2.77 -8.94
CA THR A 76 -4.89 -2.84 -8.91
C THR A 76 -5.48 -2.43 -7.57
N HIS A 77 -4.71 -2.50 -6.48
CA HIS A 77 -5.22 -2.26 -5.14
C HIS A 77 -4.38 -1.27 -4.34
N LEU A 78 -5.08 -0.46 -3.56
CA LEU A 78 -4.55 0.36 -2.48
C LEU A 78 -4.80 -0.36 -1.15
N LEU A 79 -3.75 -0.53 -0.35
CA LEU A 79 -3.81 -1.14 0.97
C LEU A 79 -3.54 -0.08 2.03
N ILE A 80 -4.50 0.10 2.94
CA ILE A 80 -4.43 1.07 4.04
C ILE A 80 -4.26 0.31 5.35
N PHE A 81 -3.08 0.44 5.95
CA PHE A 81 -2.74 -0.21 7.21
C PHE A 81 -3.13 0.70 8.37
N THR A 82 -4.09 0.26 9.16
CA THR A 82 -4.53 0.96 10.37
C THR A 82 -3.93 0.26 11.60
N THR A 83 -4.23 0.77 12.80
CA THR A 83 -3.77 0.13 14.03
C THR A 83 -4.37 -1.28 14.21
N SER A 84 -5.60 -1.52 13.72
CA SER A 84 -6.34 -2.76 14.01
C SER A 84 -6.51 -3.69 12.82
N HIS A 85 -6.44 -3.19 11.59
CA HIS A 85 -6.72 -3.95 10.38
C HIS A 85 -6.04 -3.32 9.15
N ILE A 86 -6.17 -3.98 8.01
CA ILE A 86 -5.78 -3.47 6.70
C ILE A 86 -7.04 -3.38 5.84
N ASP A 87 -7.36 -2.21 5.32
CA ASP A 87 -8.40 -2.04 4.32
C ASP A 87 -7.82 -2.14 2.91
N VAL A 88 -8.51 -2.85 2.03
CA VAL A 88 -8.12 -3.04 0.63
C VAL A 88 -9.17 -2.40 -0.26
N TYR A 89 -8.73 -1.48 -1.12
CA TYR A 89 -9.56 -0.78 -2.09
C TYR A 89 -9.08 -1.08 -3.50
N GLU A 90 -10.00 -1.19 -4.45
CA GLU A 90 -9.67 -1.28 -5.87
C GLU A 90 -9.40 0.13 -6.42
N ILE A 91 -8.26 0.30 -7.10
CA ILE A 91 -7.77 1.60 -7.57
C ILE A 91 -8.64 2.16 -8.69
N GLU A 92 -9.15 1.30 -9.58
CA GLU A 92 -9.89 1.78 -10.75
C GLU A 92 -11.34 2.15 -10.42
N SER A 93 -12.03 1.43 -9.55
CA SER A 93 -13.42 1.75 -9.16
C SER A 93 -13.47 2.69 -7.96
N GLY A 94 -12.50 2.59 -7.05
CA GLY A 94 -12.59 3.17 -5.71
C GLY A 94 -13.48 2.36 -4.78
N ASP A 95 -13.83 1.14 -5.14
CA ASP A 95 -14.66 0.29 -4.29
C ASP A 95 -13.82 -0.33 -3.17
N TRP A 96 -14.43 -0.42 -1.99
CA TRP A 96 -13.89 -1.24 -0.91
C TRP A 96 -14.03 -2.71 -1.31
N VAL A 97 -12.92 -3.45 -1.21
CA VAL A 97 -12.86 -4.87 -1.58
C VAL A 97 -13.01 -5.74 -0.33
N GLN A 98 -12.15 -5.51 0.67
CA GLN A 98 -12.20 -6.26 1.92
C GLN A 98 -11.41 -5.58 3.04
N THR A 99 -11.63 -6.07 4.26
CA THR A 99 -10.84 -5.73 5.44
C THR A 99 -10.14 -6.98 5.97
N ILE A 100 -8.83 -6.90 6.15
CA ILE A 100 -7.98 -7.97 6.69
C ILE A 100 -7.66 -7.62 8.15
N ASN A 101 -8.13 -8.45 9.09
CA ASN A 101 -7.94 -8.23 10.53
C ASN A 101 -6.51 -8.59 10.98
N LEU A 102 -5.55 -7.72 10.62
CA LEU A 102 -4.15 -7.78 11.00
C LEU A 102 -3.77 -6.51 11.80
N PRO A 103 -3.84 -6.55 13.14
CA PRO A 103 -3.45 -5.40 13.96
C PRO A 103 -1.93 -5.18 13.93
N ASN A 104 -1.50 -3.93 14.09
CA ASN A 104 -0.08 -3.55 14.11
C ASN A 104 0.71 -4.07 12.89
N ALA A 105 0.06 -4.10 11.73
CA ALA A 105 0.65 -4.53 10.48
C ALA A 105 1.39 -3.37 9.81
N ARG A 106 2.54 -3.68 9.20
CA ARG A 106 3.34 -2.74 8.44
C ARG A 106 3.82 -3.38 7.13
N PRO A 107 3.64 -2.73 5.97
CA PRO A 107 4.21 -3.22 4.73
C PRO A 107 5.73 -3.14 4.77
N LEU A 108 6.40 -4.17 4.26
CA LEU A 108 7.84 -4.24 4.08
C LEU A 108 8.27 -3.99 2.62
N ASP A 109 7.33 -3.99 1.69
CA ASP A 109 7.49 -3.63 0.30
C ASP A 109 6.41 -2.63 -0.14
N GLU A 110 6.69 -1.88 -1.21
CA GLU A 110 5.78 -0.85 -1.72
C GLU A 110 4.45 -1.44 -2.22
N CYS A 111 4.46 -2.70 -2.68
CA CYS A 111 3.27 -3.38 -3.20
C CYS A 111 2.41 -4.04 -2.12
N GLY A 112 2.91 -4.11 -0.87
CA GLY A 112 2.17 -4.64 0.28
C GLY A 112 2.04 -6.17 0.30
N TRP A 113 2.83 -6.89 -0.48
CA TRP A 113 2.80 -8.35 -0.50
C TRP A 113 3.45 -8.96 0.73
N ILE A 114 4.44 -8.28 1.30
CA ILE A 114 5.20 -8.73 2.44
C ILE A 114 4.89 -7.79 3.61
N VAL A 115 4.25 -8.34 4.64
CA VAL A 115 3.77 -7.58 5.79
C VAL A 115 4.44 -8.08 7.05
N LEU A 116 4.97 -7.15 7.84
CA LEU A 116 5.42 -7.41 9.20
C LEU A 116 4.27 -7.16 10.17
N VAL A 117 4.01 -8.12 11.05
CA VAL A 117 3.00 -8.00 12.10
C VAL A 117 3.68 -8.12 13.45
N TYR A 118 3.61 -7.06 14.24
CA TYR A 118 4.16 -7.06 15.60
C TYR A 118 3.15 -7.70 16.56
N GLY A 119 3.61 -8.63 17.41
CA GLY A 119 2.82 -9.11 18.54
C GLY A 119 2.54 -7.93 19.49
N GLY A 120 1.27 -7.61 19.74
CA GLY A 120 0.95 -6.38 20.47
C GLY A 120 -0.52 -5.96 20.58
N GLY A 121 -1.49 -6.83 20.24
CA GLY A 121 -2.91 -6.52 20.44
C GLY A 121 -3.38 -6.92 21.84
N SER A 122 -4.16 -6.07 22.52
CA SER A 122 -4.68 -6.28 23.88
C SER A 122 -5.75 -7.37 24.03
N SER A 123 -5.98 -8.19 23.00
CA SER A 123 -6.99 -9.24 23.06
C SER A 123 -6.74 -10.32 22.00
N GLY A 124 -6.09 -11.42 22.39
CA GLY A 124 -6.31 -12.78 21.87
C GLY A 124 -6.52 -12.99 20.37
N ALA A 125 -6.02 -12.11 19.50
CA ALA A 125 -6.28 -12.15 18.07
C ALA A 125 -5.42 -13.26 17.47
N PHE A 126 -6.00 -14.46 17.42
CA PHE A 126 -5.44 -15.60 16.69
C PHE A 126 -5.02 -15.15 15.28
N PRO A 127 -3.82 -15.53 14.77
CA PRO A 127 -2.76 -16.33 15.39
C PRO A 127 -1.64 -15.53 16.11
N PHE A 128 -1.79 -14.22 16.35
CA PHE A 128 -0.70 -13.32 16.77
C PHE A 128 -0.70 -13.03 18.28
N ASN A 129 0.08 -13.81 19.05
CA ASN A 129 0.29 -13.57 20.48
C ASN A 129 1.32 -12.44 20.72
N THR A 130 1.10 -11.60 21.75
CA THR A 130 1.96 -10.48 22.18
C THR A 130 3.36 -10.91 22.59
N ASP A 131 3.51 -12.11 23.14
CA ASP A 131 4.81 -12.64 23.60
C ASP A 131 5.61 -13.33 22.48
N SER A 132 5.07 -13.34 21.24
CA SER A 132 5.71 -14.00 20.12
C SER A 132 6.60 -13.04 19.32
N ALA A 133 7.66 -13.59 18.73
CA ALA A 133 8.46 -12.91 17.72
C ALA A 133 7.55 -12.33 16.61
N PRO A 134 7.93 -11.20 15.98
CA PRO A 134 7.14 -10.60 14.93
C PRO A 134 6.94 -11.58 13.77
N TYR A 135 5.77 -11.50 13.14
CA TYR A 135 5.35 -12.43 12.10
C TYR A 135 5.55 -11.80 10.73
N LEU A 136 5.99 -12.63 9.79
CA LEU A 136 6.01 -12.27 8.38
C LEU A 136 4.78 -12.88 7.70
N VAL A 137 3.88 -12.01 7.25
CA VAL A 137 2.67 -12.38 6.53
C VAL A 137 2.87 -12.09 5.05
N TYR A 138 2.54 -13.07 4.21
CA TYR A 138 2.49 -12.89 2.77
C TYR A 138 1.05 -12.74 2.32
N LEU A 139 0.70 -11.59 1.75
CA LEU A 139 -0.59 -11.36 1.11
C LEU A 139 -0.52 -11.89 -0.32
N ARG A 140 -1.32 -12.91 -0.61
CA ARG A 140 -1.36 -13.54 -1.94
C ARG A 140 -2.58 -13.02 -2.71
N PRO A 141 -2.40 -12.43 -3.90
CA PRO A 141 -3.53 -12.12 -4.77
C PRO A 141 -4.19 -13.42 -5.23
N LEU A 142 -5.52 -13.51 -5.18
CA LEU A 142 -6.24 -14.67 -5.74
C LEU A 142 -6.23 -14.68 -7.28
N ILE A 143 -6.03 -13.51 -7.92
CA ILE A 143 -6.19 -13.31 -9.37
C ILE A 143 -4.84 -13.02 -10.07
N GLY A 144 -3.71 -12.97 -9.36
CA GLY A 144 -2.45 -12.44 -9.92
C GLY A 144 -1.13 -12.97 -9.33
N VAL A 145 -0.09 -12.91 -10.17
CA VAL A 145 1.27 -13.44 -10.05
C VAL A 145 2.04 -12.73 -8.94
N GLY A 146 1.96 -13.22 -7.70
CA GLY A 146 2.75 -12.67 -6.59
C GLY A 146 4.26 -12.91 -6.74
N PRO A 147 5.14 -12.21 -5.99
CA PRO A 147 6.59 -12.15 -6.23
C PRO A 147 7.37 -13.47 -6.09
N LEU A 148 6.76 -14.54 -5.58
CA LEU A 148 7.32 -15.91 -5.60
C LEU A 148 6.83 -16.75 -6.79
N ASN A 149 5.98 -16.20 -7.63
CA ASN A 149 5.59 -16.82 -8.89
C ASN A 149 6.70 -16.48 -9.90
N LEU A 150 7.48 -17.49 -10.28
CA LEU A 150 8.77 -17.36 -10.98
C LEU A 150 8.69 -16.62 -12.33
N ASP A 151 7.50 -16.27 -12.82
CA ASP A 151 7.29 -15.87 -14.22
C ASP A 151 7.23 -14.36 -14.48
N HIS A 152 7.18 -13.48 -13.46
CA HIS A 152 7.26 -12.04 -13.70
C HIS A 152 8.22 -11.32 -12.75
N SER A 153 9.48 -11.25 -13.20
CA SER A 153 10.54 -10.45 -12.60
C SER A 153 10.34 -8.97 -12.92
N CYS A 154 9.83 -8.18 -11.97
CA CYS A 154 10.02 -6.73 -11.95
C CYS A 154 11.39 -6.37 -11.35
N TYR A 155 12.47 -7.04 -11.80
CA TYR A 155 13.84 -6.61 -11.52
C TYR A 155 14.70 -6.85 -12.75
N GLY A 156 15.47 -5.81 -13.09
CA GLY A 156 16.27 -5.69 -14.29
C GLY A 156 17.11 -6.92 -14.63
N THR A 157 17.23 -7.13 -15.94
CA THR A 157 18.10 -8.08 -16.60
C THR A 157 19.56 -7.95 -16.14
N ASN A 158 19.96 -8.72 -15.13
CA ASN A 158 21.36 -9.07 -14.94
C ASN A 158 21.48 -10.48 -14.36
N LYS A 159 21.75 -11.43 -15.27
CA LYS A 159 22.24 -12.76 -14.94
C LYS A 159 23.50 -12.66 -14.08
N ARG A 160 23.46 -13.08 -12.81
CA ARG A 160 24.56 -13.79 -12.13
C ARG A 160 23.96 -14.75 -11.11
N GLY A 161 23.83 -16.01 -11.54
CA GLY A 161 23.63 -17.11 -10.60
C GLY A 161 24.87 -17.25 -9.72
N ASN A 162 24.66 -17.44 -8.43
CA ASN A 162 25.61 -18.12 -7.58
C ASN A 162 24.88 -18.72 -6.38
N SER A 163 24.57 -20.00 -6.49
CA SER A 163 24.20 -20.85 -5.36
C SER A 163 25.38 -20.95 -4.39
N HIS A 164 25.22 -20.45 -3.17
CA HIS A 164 26.12 -20.75 -2.07
C HIS A 164 25.30 -21.25 -0.88
N THR A 165 25.25 -22.58 -0.73
CA THR A 165 24.88 -23.22 0.52
C THR A 165 26.01 -23.05 1.54
N ARG A 166 25.70 -22.52 2.73
CA ARG A 166 26.24 -23.00 4.02
C ARG A 166 25.41 -22.48 5.21
N PRO A 167 25.33 -23.24 6.31
CA PRO A 167 24.34 -23.06 7.36
C PRO A 167 24.85 -22.09 8.42
N SER A 168 24.01 -21.15 8.87
CA SER A 168 24.28 -20.39 10.09
C SER A 168 23.08 -20.45 11.02
N ARG A 169 23.30 -21.10 12.16
CA ARG A 169 22.38 -21.20 13.29
C ARG A 169 22.31 -19.83 13.96
N HIS A 170 21.20 -19.13 13.76
CA HIS A 170 20.57 -18.12 14.63
C HIS A 170 19.64 -17.28 13.74
N ILE A 171 18.56 -17.88 13.27
CA ILE A 171 17.41 -17.14 12.75
C ILE A 171 16.29 -17.49 13.71
N THR A 172 15.90 -16.51 14.52
CA THR A 172 14.73 -16.55 15.39
C THR A 172 13.53 -17.02 14.56
N ASP A 173 12.77 -17.96 15.10
CA ASP A 173 11.71 -18.71 14.41
C ASP A 173 10.56 -17.78 13.93
N CYS A 174 10.73 -17.15 12.77
CA CYS A 174 9.70 -16.34 12.13
C CYS A 174 8.64 -17.26 11.51
N LYS A 175 7.48 -17.36 12.16
CA LYS A 175 6.33 -18.11 11.64
C LYS A 175 5.76 -17.43 10.39
N LYS A 176 5.82 -18.11 9.25
CA LYS A 176 5.26 -17.63 7.97
C LYS A 176 3.77 -17.96 7.90
N HIS A 177 2.94 -16.97 7.59
CA HIS A 177 1.51 -17.15 7.31
C HIS A 177 1.15 -16.55 5.95
N SER A 178 0.24 -17.19 5.22
CA SER A 178 -0.30 -16.66 3.96
C SER A 178 -1.78 -16.30 4.14
N MET A 179 -2.13 -15.07 3.76
CA MET A 179 -3.51 -14.60 3.69
C MET A 179 -3.83 -14.19 2.25
N TYR A 180 -5.10 -14.19 1.89
CA TYR A 180 -5.53 -13.96 0.52
C TYR A 180 -6.18 -12.58 0.40
N ILE A 181 -5.82 -11.87 -0.67
CA ILE A 181 -6.60 -10.72 -1.15
C ILE A 181 -7.57 -11.29 -2.18
N THR A 182 -8.84 -11.36 -1.77
CA THR A 182 -9.98 -11.69 -2.63
C THR A 182 -10.19 -10.66 -3.71
#